data_AF-A0A5S9F553-F1
#
_entry.id   AF-A0A5S9F553-F1
#
_cell.length_a   1.000
_cell.length_b   1.000
_cell.length_c   1.000
_cell.angle_alpha   90.00
_cell.angle_beta   90.00
_cell.angle_gamma   90.00
#
_symmetry.space_group_name_H-M   'P 1'
#
loop_
_entity.id
_entity.type
_entity.pdbx_description
1 polymer ?
#
loop_
_entity_poly.entity_id
_entity_poly.type
_entity_poly.pdbx_seq_one_letter_code
_entity_poly.pdbx_strand_id
1 'polypeptide(L)'
;MKKTITLLFALLFSLTYADENSQQVAYVGTLVKNVPLGMKNPSEYCLEDGYIYKGAAYRIAGMNIHSDQQQDLSPLAGKVVIIYGKVVKDLNKILVKGEKAPEDYGREQSMMQIRSDWVTEETGFSIGRSSKEKLKEFSFIHYSKVEEFTGLQVEENDTTVSVTFRNMFDRDIKDLQITAHYEVVFGKPQPRYTTNQVNYLYKGQSVTLTFPMTFNTQRFKHSKRKRSAKYRDINISAHNDNLRIHITK
;
A
#
# COMPACT_ATOMS: atom_id res chain seq x y z
N MET A 1 -64.67 -6.40 -35.17
CA MET A 1 -63.26 -6.79 -35.39
C MET A 1 -62.40 -5.54 -35.56
N LYS A 2 -61.58 -5.18 -34.58
CA LYS A 2 -60.33 -4.42 -34.76
C LYS A 2 -59.53 -4.49 -33.45
N LYS A 3 -58.21 -4.62 -33.63
CA LYS A 3 -57.26 -5.32 -32.77
C LYS A 3 -56.79 -4.50 -31.57
N THR A 4 -56.50 -5.25 -30.51
CA THR A 4 -55.66 -5.00 -29.35
C THR A 4 -54.33 -4.30 -29.72
N ILE A 5 -53.93 -3.28 -28.95
CA ILE A 5 -52.51 -2.94 -28.74
C ILE A 5 -52.32 -2.76 -27.24
N THR A 6 -51.82 -3.82 -26.62
CA THR A 6 -51.37 -3.87 -25.24
C THR A 6 -50.05 -3.08 -25.15
N LEU A 7 -50.06 -1.96 -24.42
CA LEU A 7 -48.86 -1.19 -24.13
C LEU A 7 -48.06 -1.93 -23.05
N LEU A 8 -47.18 -2.84 -23.47
CA LEU A 8 -46.22 -3.50 -22.58
C LEU A 8 -45.05 -2.51 -22.36
N PHE A 9 -45.16 -1.67 -21.34
CA PHE A 9 -44.03 -0.83 -20.93
C PHE A 9 -42.99 -1.76 -20.31
N ALA A 10 -41.93 -2.01 -21.08
CA ALA A 10 -40.76 -2.71 -20.63
C ALA A 10 -40.15 -1.92 -19.46
N LEU A 11 -40.38 -2.38 -18.24
CA LEU A 11 -39.46 -2.17 -17.13
C LEU A 11 -38.14 -2.80 -17.56
N LEU A 12 -37.29 -1.98 -18.19
CA LEU A 12 -35.85 -2.19 -18.27
C LEU A 12 -35.34 -2.19 -16.83
N PHE A 13 -35.43 -3.36 -16.19
CA PHE A 13 -34.59 -3.70 -15.06
C PHE A 13 -33.15 -3.59 -15.56
N SER A 14 -32.53 -2.44 -15.29
CA SER A 14 -31.10 -2.31 -15.20
C SER A 14 -30.63 -3.29 -14.14
N LEU A 15 -30.32 -4.51 -14.57
CA LEU A 15 -29.51 -5.48 -13.86
C LEU A 15 -28.14 -4.83 -13.63
N THR A 16 -28.05 -3.97 -12.61
CA THR A 16 -26.79 -3.72 -11.94
C THR A 16 -26.37 -5.05 -11.35
N TYR A 17 -25.45 -5.73 -12.03
CA TYR A 17 -24.67 -6.83 -11.48
C TYR A 17 -23.97 -6.27 -10.24
N ALA A 18 -24.66 -6.32 -9.10
CA ALA A 18 -24.06 -6.11 -7.81
C ALA A 18 -23.10 -7.29 -7.64
N ASP A 19 -21.81 -7.01 -7.71
CA ASP A 19 -20.77 -7.95 -7.31
C ASP A 19 -20.90 -8.15 -5.79
N GLU A 20 -21.82 -9.03 -5.41
CA GLU A 20 -22.37 -9.25 -4.05
C GLU A 20 -21.34 -9.75 -3.03
N ASN A 21 -20.07 -9.94 -3.43
CA ASN A 21 -19.00 -10.42 -2.54
C ASN A 21 -17.91 -9.39 -2.23
N SER A 22 -18.10 -8.11 -2.57
CA SER A 22 -17.13 -7.08 -2.16
C SER A 22 -17.32 -6.69 -0.69
N GLN A 23 -16.79 -7.52 0.22
CA GLN A 23 -16.68 -7.18 1.64
C GLN A 23 -15.99 -5.81 1.78
N GLN A 24 -16.58 -4.94 2.61
CA GLN A 24 -15.99 -3.65 2.93
C GLN A 24 -14.77 -3.89 3.83
N VAL A 25 -13.60 -3.45 3.38
CA VAL A 25 -12.32 -3.65 4.06
C VAL A 25 -11.78 -2.31 4.54
N ALA A 26 -11.22 -2.29 5.75
CA ALA A 26 -10.43 -1.20 6.27
C ALA A 26 -8.94 -1.48 6.05
N TYR A 27 -8.23 -0.53 5.45
CA TYR A 27 -6.78 -0.57 5.25
C TYR A 27 -6.10 0.50 6.09
N VAL A 28 -5.07 0.14 6.84
CA VAL A 28 -4.22 1.08 7.58
C VAL A 28 -2.81 1.03 7.04
N GLY A 29 -2.25 2.19 6.74
CA GLY A 29 -0.91 2.28 6.18
C GLY A 29 -0.53 3.71 5.83
N THR A 30 0.70 3.90 5.38
CA THR A 30 1.20 5.20 4.94
C THR A 30 0.65 5.53 3.56
N LEU A 31 -0.01 6.69 3.42
CA LEU A 31 -0.47 7.18 2.13
C LEU A 31 0.70 7.73 1.32
N VAL A 32 0.97 7.14 0.16
CA VAL A 32 2.09 7.53 -0.70
C VAL A 32 1.57 8.12 -1.99
N LYS A 33 2.09 9.28 -2.39
CA LYS A 33 1.77 9.92 -3.66
C LYS A 33 2.44 9.17 -4.80
N ASN A 34 1.70 8.90 -5.87
CA ASN A 34 2.25 8.34 -7.09
C ASN A 34 2.92 9.44 -7.93
N VAL A 35 3.97 9.07 -8.65
CA VAL A 35 4.74 10.00 -9.47
C VAL A 35 4.99 9.44 -10.87
N PRO A 36 5.05 10.30 -11.90
CA PRO A 36 5.44 9.90 -13.25
C PRO A 36 6.78 9.18 -13.25
N LEU A 37 6.90 8.10 -14.03
CA LEU A 37 8.11 7.28 -14.11
C LEU A 37 8.64 6.79 -12.74
N GLY A 38 7.80 6.74 -11.72
CA GLY A 38 8.17 6.23 -10.40
C GLY A 38 8.42 4.73 -10.43
N MET A 39 9.57 4.28 -9.92
CA MET A 39 9.92 2.85 -9.94
C MET A 39 8.98 2.01 -9.06
N LYS A 40 8.75 2.41 -7.81
CA LYS A 40 7.78 1.76 -6.89
C LYS A 40 6.37 2.35 -6.98
N ASN A 41 6.32 3.54 -7.59
CA ASN A 41 5.36 4.64 -7.49
C ASN A 41 4.44 5.05 -8.63
N PRO A 42 4.31 4.33 -9.75
CA PRO A 42 3.94 4.99 -11.00
C PRO A 42 2.55 5.62 -10.92
N SER A 43 2.43 6.88 -11.36
CA SER A 43 1.14 7.56 -11.53
C SER A 43 0.56 7.39 -12.93
N GLU A 44 1.34 6.86 -13.86
CA GLU A 44 0.97 6.76 -15.27
C GLU A 44 1.73 5.63 -15.96
N TYR A 45 1.17 5.17 -17.08
CA TYR A 45 1.66 4.04 -17.85
C TYR A 45 1.57 4.37 -19.34
N CYS A 46 2.67 4.23 -20.07
CA CYS A 46 2.66 4.12 -21.52
C CYS A 46 2.22 2.71 -21.90
N LEU A 47 1.10 2.60 -22.62
CA LEU A 47 0.55 1.32 -23.06
C LEU A 47 0.94 1.00 -24.50
N GLU A 48 0.56 -0.20 -24.95
CA GLU A 48 0.89 -0.76 -26.26
C GLU A 48 0.37 0.06 -27.45
N ASP A 49 -0.63 0.93 -27.25
CA ASP A 49 -1.15 1.86 -28.27
C ASP A 49 -0.29 3.13 -28.42
N GLY A 50 0.79 3.27 -27.64
CA GLY A 50 1.71 4.40 -27.67
C GLY A 50 1.18 5.66 -26.99
N TYR A 51 0.17 5.56 -26.12
CA TYR A 51 -0.35 6.67 -25.32
C TYR A 51 -0.01 6.51 -23.84
N ILE A 52 0.11 7.65 -23.15
CA ILE A 52 0.25 7.71 -21.70
C ILE A 52 -1.14 7.68 -21.08
N TYR A 53 -1.36 6.76 -20.15
CA TYR A 53 -2.57 6.63 -19.37
C TYR A 53 -2.29 7.04 -17.93
N LYS A 54 -3.04 8.02 -17.41
CA LYS A 54 -2.96 8.44 -16.01
C LYS A 54 -3.73 7.44 -15.14
N GLY A 55 -3.09 6.95 -14.09
CA GLY A 55 -3.69 6.08 -13.09
C GLY A 55 -4.06 6.83 -11.81
N ALA A 56 -4.07 6.09 -10.70
CA ALA A 56 -4.31 6.67 -9.38
C ALA A 56 -3.20 7.66 -8.98
N ALA A 57 -3.58 8.74 -8.29
CA ALA A 57 -2.64 9.73 -7.75
C ALA A 57 -1.96 9.27 -6.46
N TYR A 58 -2.51 8.25 -5.77
CA TYR A 58 -2.02 7.78 -4.47
C TYR A 58 -2.10 6.25 -4.38
N ARG A 59 -1.31 5.68 -3.46
CA ARG A 59 -1.33 4.27 -3.10
C ARG A 59 -1.13 4.06 -1.59
N ILE A 60 -1.52 2.90 -1.11
CA ILE A 60 -1.30 2.43 0.27
C ILE A 60 -0.84 0.97 0.23
N ALA A 61 0.18 0.61 1.01
CA ALA A 61 0.69 -0.77 1.08
C ALA A 61 0.91 -1.44 -0.31
N GLY A 62 1.39 -0.66 -1.28
CA GLY A 62 1.64 -1.12 -2.65
C GLY A 62 0.41 -1.18 -3.58
N MET A 63 -0.80 -0.90 -3.10
CA MET A 63 -2.02 -0.88 -3.90
C MET A 63 -2.47 0.53 -4.23
N ASN A 64 -2.80 0.79 -5.50
CA ASN A 64 -3.42 2.03 -5.93
C ASN A 64 -4.76 2.27 -5.22
N ILE A 65 -5.08 3.53 -4.94
CA ILE A 65 -6.37 3.93 -4.35
C ILE A 65 -7.10 4.87 -5.31
N HIS A 66 -8.40 4.68 -5.48
CA HIS A 66 -9.23 5.49 -6.37
C HIS A 66 -10.64 5.65 -5.81
N SER A 67 -11.29 6.76 -6.13
CA SER A 67 -12.70 6.99 -5.83
C SER A 67 -13.32 7.82 -6.94
N ASP A 68 -14.60 7.58 -7.21
CA ASP A 68 -15.39 8.41 -8.11
C ASP A 68 -15.64 9.81 -7.52
N GLN A 69 -15.51 9.96 -6.19
CA GLN A 69 -15.67 11.23 -5.48
C GLN A 69 -14.35 11.99 -5.42
N GLN A 70 -14.38 13.28 -5.78
CA GLN A 70 -13.22 14.15 -5.63
C GLN A 70 -13.02 14.52 -4.16
N GLN A 71 -12.12 13.80 -3.49
CA GLN A 71 -11.54 14.19 -2.20
C GLN A 71 -10.08 14.63 -2.43
N ASP A 72 -9.70 15.82 -1.93
CA ASP A 72 -8.29 16.19 -1.91
C ASP A 72 -7.56 15.43 -0.78
N LEU A 73 -6.65 14.55 -1.18
CA LEU A 73 -5.82 13.75 -0.29
C LEU A 73 -4.44 14.36 -0.04
N SER A 74 -4.14 15.53 -0.63
CA SER A 74 -2.85 16.20 -0.46
C SER A 74 -2.44 16.44 1.01
N PRO A 75 -3.35 16.78 1.95
CA PRO A 75 -2.98 16.98 3.36
C PRO A 75 -2.65 15.69 4.11
N LEU A 76 -2.99 14.53 3.52
CA LEU A 76 -2.78 13.21 4.09
C LEU A 76 -1.55 12.50 3.52
N ALA A 77 -0.92 13.05 2.48
CA ALA A 77 0.26 12.47 1.85
C ALA A 77 1.41 12.32 2.88
N GLY A 78 1.98 11.12 2.97
CA GLY A 78 3.05 10.77 3.93
C GLY A 78 2.56 10.45 5.35
N LYS A 79 1.27 10.64 5.65
CA LYS A 79 0.67 10.28 6.94
C LYS A 79 0.20 8.82 6.94
N VAL A 80 0.02 8.28 8.14
CA VAL A 80 -0.69 7.01 8.31
C VAL A 80 -2.19 7.30 8.24
N VAL A 81 -2.91 6.56 7.41
CA VAL A 81 -4.34 6.76 7.16
C VAL A 81 -5.10 5.46 7.33
N ILE A 82 -6.41 5.59 7.56
CA ILE A 82 -7.40 4.52 7.40
C ILE A 82 -8.14 4.76 6.09
N ILE A 83 -8.23 3.74 5.24
CA ILE A 83 -9.00 3.74 4.01
C ILE A 83 -10.11 2.69 4.12
N TYR A 84 -11.36 3.13 3.96
CA TYR A 84 -12.51 2.24 3.92
C TYR A 84 -12.97 2.10 2.48
N GLY A 85 -13.09 0.87 2.00
CA GLY A 85 -13.50 0.62 0.62
C GLY A 85 -13.58 -0.84 0.27
N LYS A 86 -13.48 -1.12 -1.02
CA LYS A 86 -13.45 -2.48 -1.56
C LYS A 86 -12.26 -2.67 -2.49
N VAL A 87 -11.75 -3.88 -2.53
CA VAL A 87 -10.74 -4.26 -3.52
C VAL A 87 -11.43 -4.55 -4.84
N VAL A 88 -11.00 -3.85 -5.89
CA VAL A 88 -11.49 -4.05 -7.25
C VAL A 88 -10.33 -4.53 -8.09
N LYS A 89 -10.52 -5.67 -8.76
CA LYS A 89 -9.56 -6.17 -9.75
C LYS A 89 -9.69 -5.40 -11.06
N ASP A 90 -8.58 -5.32 -11.77
CA ASP A 90 -8.38 -4.68 -13.08
C ASP A 90 -8.11 -3.18 -12.96
N LEU A 91 -6.83 -2.80 -12.99
CA LEU A 91 -6.40 -1.39 -12.96
C LEU A 91 -6.87 -0.62 -14.19
N ASN A 92 -7.15 -1.27 -15.33
CA ASN A 92 -7.59 -0.56 -16.53
C ASN A 92 -8.87 0.25 -16.31
N LYS A 93 -9.68 -0.13 -15.32
CA LYS A 93 -10.95 0.54 -14.98
C LYS A 93 -10.79 1.98 -14.49
N ILE A 94 -9.60 2.34 -13.98
CA ILE A 94 -9.33 3.67 -13.43
C ILE A 94 -8.34 4.48 -14.28
N LEU A 95 -7.92 3.93 -15.42
CA LEU A 95 -6.98 4.60 -16.31
C LEU A 95 -7.68 5.65 -17.15
N VAL A 96 -7.11 6.84 -17.20
CA VAL A 96 -7.57 7.94 -18.05
C VAL A 96 -6.56 8.11 -19.18
N LYS A 97 -7.00 7.88 -20.42
CA LYS A 97 -6.16 8.08 -21.62
C LYS A 97 -5.73 9.54 -21.72
N GLY A 98 -4.43 9.76 -21.84
CA GLY A 98 -3.81 11.07 -22.01
C GLY A 98 -3.24 11.26 -23.41
N GLU A 99 -2.07 11.89 -23.46
CA GLU A 99 -1.38 12.24 -24.70
C GLU A 99 -0.56 11.07 -25.28
N LYS A 100 -0.07 11.27 -26.51
CA LYS A 100 0.83 10.32 -27.16
C LYS A 100 2.18 10.32 -26.42
N ALA A 101 2.69 9.14 -26.11
CA ALA A 101 3.95 9.01 -25.40
C ALA A 101 5.13 9.46 -26.28
N PRO A 102 6.12 10.16 -25.71
CA PRO A 102 7.44 10.32 -26.33
C PRO A 102 8.06 8.96 -26.67
N GLU A 103 8.82 8.90 -27.76
CA GLU A 103 9.44 7.64 -28.25
C GLU A 103 10.36 7.00 -27.20
N ASP A 104 11.05 7.83 -26.41
CA ASP A 104 12.00 7.45 -25.37
C ASP A 104 11.39 7.45 -23.95
N TYR A 105 10.06 7.54 -23.82
CA TYR A 105 9.39 7.60 -22.51
C TYR A 105 9.78 6.43 -21.60
N GLY A 106 10.40 6.73 -20.46
CA GLY A 106 10.87 5.76 -19.46
C GLY A 106 12.15 4.99 -19.81
N ARG A 107 12.80 5.29 -20.96
CA ARG A 107 13.99 4.58 -21.42
C ARG A 107 15.17 4.73 -20.47
N GLU A 108 15.46 5.94 -20.01
CA GLU A 108 16.57 6.22 -19.10
C GLU A 108 16.44 5.45 -17.78
N GLN A 109 15.27 5.53 -17.16
CA GLN A 109 14.97 4.86 -15.89
C GLN A 109 15.04 3.33 -16.04
N SER A 110 14.66 2.82 -17.22
CA SER A 110 14.74 1.38 -17.53
C SER A 110 16.18 0.88 -17.78
N MET A 111 17.12 1.77 -18.13
CA MET A 111 18.53 1.40 -18.35
C MET A 111 19.34 1.34 -17.05
N MET A 112 18.76 1.78 -15.93
CA MET A 112 19.41 1.73 -14.63
C MET A 112 19.60 0.28 -14.16
N GLN A 113 20.72 -0.02 -13.51
CA GLN A 113 20.94 -1.30 -12.83
C GLN A 113 20.08 -1.35 -11.56
N ILE A 114 18.82 -1.69 -11.72
CA ILE A 114 17.83 -1.76 -10.64
C ILE A 114 17.64 -3.19 -10.16
N ARG A 115 17.31 -3.33 -8.88
CA ARG A 115 16.90 -4.60 -8.29
C ARG A 115 15.40 -4.78 -8.44
N SER A 116 14.92 -6.03 -8.48
CA SER A 116 13.49 -6.32 -8.60
C SER A 116 12.66 -5.75 -7.45
N ASP A 117 13.21 -5.64 -6.25
CA ASP A 117 12.54 -5.04 -5.08
C ASP A 117 12.39 -3.51 -5.16
N TRP A 118 12.95 -2.88 -6.19
CA TRP A 118 12.90 -1.43 -6.41
C TRP A 118 11.81 -1.01 -7.38
N VAL A 119 11.25 -1.97 -8.12
CA VAL A 119 10.22 -1.72 -9.11
C VAL A 119 8.89 -2.31 -8.68
N THR A 120 7.81 -1.66 -9.06
CA THR A 120 6.48 -2.26 -8.94
C THR A 120 6.30 -3.35 -9.98
N GLU A 121 5.53 -4.37 -9.64
CA GLU A 121 5.20 -5.45 -10.56
C GLU A 121 4.41 -4.95 -11.78
N GLU A 122 3.68 -3.83 -11.67
CA GLU A 122 2.89 -3.22 -12.75
C GLU A 122 3.75 -2.90 -14.00
N THR A 123 4.94 -2.33 -13.79
CA THR A 123 5.88 -1.93 -14.86
C THR A 123 7.09 -2.86 -14.95
N GLY A 124 7.47 -3.50 -13.84
CA GLY A 124 8.71 -4.28 -13.75
C GLY A 124 9.92 -3.41 -14.10
N PHE A 125 10.87 -3.99 -14.85
CA PHE A 125 12.09 -3.29 -15.30
C PHE A 125 11.85 -2.29 -16.45
N SER A 126 10.67 -2.29 -17.05
CA SER A 126 10.29 -1.34 -18.10
C SER A 126 9.56 -0.15 -17.48
N ILE A 127 10.32 0.73 -16.83
CA ILE A 127 9.77 1.85 -16.04
C ILE A 127 8.84 2.71 -16.90
N GLY A 128 7.63 2.94 -16.38
CA GLY A 128 6.59 3.71 -17.06
C GLY A 128 5.91 2.99 -18.23
N ARG A 129 6.24 1.74 -18.54
CA ARG A 129 5.62 0.96 -19.62
C ARG A 129 4.90 -0.27 -19.06
N SER A 130 3.70 -0.53 -19.56
CA SER A 130 2.92 -1.72 -19.21
C SER A 130 2.01 -2.12 -20.37
N SER A 131 1.18 -3.15 -20.19
CA SER A 131 0.12 -3.51 -21.14
C SER A 131 -1.22 -3.64 -20.43
N LYS A 132 -2.32 -3.51 -21.19
CA LYS A 132 -3.67 -3.71 -20.64
C LYS A 132 -3.84 -5.09 -20.02
N GLU A 133 -3.33 -6.13 -20.66
CA GLU A 133 -3.39 -7.51 -20.17
C GLU A 133 -2.71 -7.63 -18.81
N LYS A 134 -1.52 -7.04 -18.66
CA LYS A 134 -0.78 -7.04 -17.41
C LYS A 134 -1.51 -6.25 -16.33
N LEU A 135 -1.99 -5.04 -16.64
CA LEU A 135 -2.71 -4.18 -15.69
C LEU A 135 -4.03 -4.79 -15.22
N LYS A 136 -4.62 -5.73 -15.97
CA LYS A 136 -5.83 -6.46 -15.58
C LYS A 136 -5.61 -7.41 -14.39
N GLU A 137 -4.38 -7.83 -14.14
CA GLU A 137 -4.03 -8.74 -13.05
C GLU A 137 -4.00 -8.03 -11.69
N PHE A 138 -3.72 -6.72 -11.70
CA PHE A 138 -3.57 -5.91 -10.51
C PHE A 138 -4.91 -5.41 -9.98
N SER A 139 -4.99 -5.29 -8.66
CA SER A 139 -6.16 -4.76 -7.96
C SER A 139 -5.86 -3.39 -7.37
N PHE A 140 -6.89 -2.57 -7.23
CA PHE A 140 -6.85 -1.30 -6.54
C PHE A 140 -7.93 -1.25 -5.45
N ILE A 141 -7.81 -0.30 -4.54
CA ILE A 141 -8.83 -0.03 -3.53
C ILE A 141 -9.74 1.06 -4.08
N HIS A 142 -10.99 0.70 -4.35
CA HIS A 142 -12.03 1.69 -4.56
C HIS A 142 -12.52 2.17 -3.19
N TYR A 143 -12.09 3.37 -2.79
CA TYR A 143 -12.37 3.90 -1.46
C TYR A 143 -13.65 4.75 -1.40
N SER A 144 -14.29 4.68 -0.24
CA SER A 144 -15.46 5.48 0.16
C SER A 144 -15.08 6.57 1.16
N LYS A 145 -14.01 6.37 1.94
CA LYS A 145 -13.55 7.31 2.97
C LYS A 145 -12.06 7.12 3.22
N VAL A 146 -11.33 8.23 3.37
CA VAL A 146 -9.95 8.27 3.85
C VAL A 146 -9.87 9.22 5.04
N GLU A 147 -9.29 8.76 6.14
CA GLU A 147 -9.07 9.56 7.36
C GLU A 147 -7.67 9.33 7.93
N GLU A 148 -7.14 10.29 8.68
CA GLU A 148 -5.86 10.14 9.37
C GLU A 148 -5.96 9.10 10.49
N PHE A 149 -4.98 8.18 10.57
CA PHE A 149 -4.90 7.21 11.64
C PHE A 149 -4.06 7.76 12.79
N THR A 150 -4.71 8.16 13.89
CA THR A 150 -4.05 8.70 15.07
C THR A 150 -3.76 7.65 16.14
N GLY A 151 -3.89 6.37 15.81
CA GLY A 151 -3.69 5.26 16.73
C GLY A 151 -2.23 4.80 16.83
N LEU A 152 -1.31 5.43 16.10
CA LEU A 152 0.11 5.11 16.13
C LEU A 152 0.92 6.30 16.65
N GLN A 153 1.77 6.03 17.65
CA GLN A 153 2.78 6.95 18.14
C GLN A 153 4.12 6.22 18.19
N VAL A 154 5.15 6.84 17.62
CA VAL A 154 6.53 6.34 17.63
C VAL A 154 7.40 7.43 18.25
N GLU A 155 8.09 7.09 19.32
CA GLU A 155 9.00 7.98 20.04
C GLU A 155 10.40 7.39 20.05
N GLU A 156 11.35 8.16 19.52
CA GLU A 156 12.75 7.77 19.47
C GLU A 156 13.55 8.61 20.47
N ASN A 157 14.42 7.94 21.22
CA ASN A 157 15.47 8.59 22.00
C ASN A 157 16.82 7.91 21.70
N ASP A 158 17.89 8.38 22.32
CA ASP A 158 19.26 7.90 22.06
C ASP A 158 19.45 6.39 22.27
N THR A 159 18.58 5.76 23.07
CA THR A 159 18.74 4.37 23.53
C THR A 159 17.64 3.43 23.08
N THR A 160 16.43 3.94 22.83
CA THR A 160 15.26 3.13 22.54
C THR A 160 14.30 3.78 21.55
N VAL A 161 13.51 2.94 20.89
CA VAL A 161 12.30 3.31 20.16
C VAL A 161 11.11 2.75 20.90
N SER A 162 10.18 3.62 21.30
CA SER A 162 8.92 3.25 21.92
C SER A 162 7.79 3.36 20.90
N VAL A 163 7.00 2.30 20.75
CA VAL A 163 5.85 2.27 19.85
C VAL A 163 4.60 2.03 20.65
N THR A 164 3.68 2.98 20.58
CA THR A 164 2.33 2.82 21.11
C THR A 164 1.36 2.64 19.96
N PHE A 165 0.64 1.53 19.97
CA PHE A 165 -0.42 1.23 19.03
C PHE A 165 -1.76 1.12 19.77
N ARG A 166 -2.72 1.96 19.40
CA ARG A 166 -4.09 1.97 19.91
C ARG A 166 -5.05 1.40 18.88
N ASN A 167 -5.83 0.40 19.30
CA ASN A 167 -6.93 -0.11 18.49
C ASN A 167 -8.08 0.92 18.45
N MET A 168 -8.18 1.65 17.33
CA MET A 168 -9.25 2.62 17.08
C MET A 168 -10.50 2.01 16.43
N PHE A 169 -10.48 0.72 16.11
CA PHE A 169 -11.59 0.06 15.44
C PHE A 169 -12.68 -0.35 16.43
N ASP A 170 -13.88 -0.57 15.91
CA ASP A 170 -15.04 -1.05 16.65
C ASP A 170 -15.00 -2.55 16.97
N ARG A 171 -13.86 -3.19 16.73
CA ARG A 171 -13.63 -4.63 16.82
C ARG A 171 -12.23 -4.92 17.36
N ASP A 172 -12.01 -6.15 17.77
CA ASP A 172 -10.71 -6.60 18.25
C ASP A 172 -9.75 -6.88 17.09
N ILE A 173 -8.47 -6.59 17.29
CA ILE A 173 -7.40 -6.96 16.37
C ILE A 173 -6.76 -8.25 16.86
N LYS A 174 -6.50 -9.17 15.93
CA LYS A 174 -5.84 -10.45 16.22
C LYS A 174 -4.45 -10.43 15.60
N ASP A 175 -3.51 -11.10 16.26
CA ASP A 175 -2.17 -11.35 15.73
C ASP A 175 -1.45 -10.09 15.20
N LEU A 176 -1.58 -8.98 15.94
CA LEU A 176 -0.86 -7.76 15.62
C LEU A 176 0.64 -7.98 15.84
N GLN A 177 1.42 -7.77 14.79
CA GLN A 177 2.87 -7.87 14.84
C GLN A 177 3.49 -6.48 14.77
N ILE A 178 4.40 -6.18 15.70
CA ILE A 178 5.24 -4.99 15.67
C ILE A 178 6.68 -5.46 15.56
N THR A 179 7.30 -5.15 14.42
CA THR A 179 8.64 -5.62 14.04
C THR A 179 9.59 -4.44 13.88
N ALA A 180 10.61 -4.38 14.71
CA ALA A 180 11.73 -3.45 14.53
C ALA A 180 12.76 -4.04 13.58
N HIS A 181 13.11 -3.27 12.55
CA HIS A 181 14.17 -3.58 11.59
C HIS A 181 15.47 -2.88 12.00
N TYR A 182 16.55 -3.64 11.87
CA TYR A 182 17.90 -3.21 12.16
C TYR A 182 18.85 -3.57 11.04
N GLU A 183 19.87 -2.74 10.85
CA GLU A 183 20.93 -2.98 9.87
C GLU A 183 22.30 -3.00 10.54
N VAL A 184 23.12 -4.00 10.22
CA VAL A 184 24.49 -4.11 10.74
C VAL A 184 25.36 -2.97 10.22
N VAL A 185 26.03 -2.26 11.13
CA VAL A 185 26.81 -1.04 10.81
C VAL A 185 28.09 -1.33 10.02
N PHE A 186 28.68 -2.52 10.19
CA PHE A 186 29.98 -2.85 9.60
C PHE A 186 29.95 -4.10 8.72
N GLY A 187 30.45 -3.95 7.50
CA GLY A 187 30.56 -5.03 6.51
C GLY A 187 29.40 -4.98 5.51
N LYS A 188 29.09 -6.15 4.92
CA LYS A 188 27.91 -6.26 4.05
C LYS A 188 26.63 -6.01 4.85
N PRO A 189 25.67 -5.24 4.32
CA PRO A 189 24.34 -5.09 4.90
C PRO A 189 23.75 -6.45 5.26
N GLN A 190 23.32 -6.58 6.50
CA GLN A 190 22.65 -7.78 7.01
C GLN A 190 21.44 -7.30 7.81
N PRO A 191 20.22 -7.45 7.26
CA PRO A 191 19.03 -7.05 7.97
C PRO A 191 18.81 -7.99 9.17
N ARG A 192 18.32 -7.42 10.25
CA ARG A 192 17.94 -8.14 11.46
C ARG A 192 16.61 -7.62 11.94
N TYR A 193 15.80 -8.50 12.49
CA TYR A 193 14.43 -8.19 12.89
C TYR A 193 14.20 -8.65 14.32
N THR A 194 13.48 -7.83 15.07
CA THR A 194 12.92 -8.21 16.38
C THR A 194 11.42 -8.00 16.31
N THR A 195 10.66 -9.08 16.48
CA THR A 195 9.21 -9.07 16.35
C THR A 195 8.57 -9.36 17.69
N ASN A 196 7.60 -8.54 18.08
CA ASN A 196 6.67 -8.81 19.17
C ASN A 196 5.28 -9.06 18.59
N GLN A 197 4.63 -10.14 19.03
CA GLN A 197 3.28 -10.48 18.63
C GLN A 197 2.30 -10.18 19.78
N VAL A 198 1.21 -9.51 19.45
CA VAL A 198 0.08 -9.24 20.32
C VAL A 198 -1.09 -10.04 19.79
N ASN A 199 -1.32 -11.21 20.39
CA ASN A 199 -2.33 -12.17 19.93
C ASN A 199 -3.73 -11.56 19.85
N TYR A 200 -4.05 -10.67 20.80
CA TYR A 200 -5.34 -9.99 20.87
C TYR A 200 -5.15 -8.57 21.41
N LEU A 201 -5.72 -7.59 20.71
CA LEU A 201 -5.80 -6.21 21.15
C LEU A 201 -7.27 -5.78 21.09
N TYR A 202 -7.90 -5.68 22.26
CA TYR A 202 -9.33 -5.38 22.34
C TYR A 202 -9.66 -3.98 21.82
N LYS A 203 -10.91 -3.78 21.40
CA LYS A 203 -11.44 -2.46 21.02
C LYS A 203 -11.04 -1.38 22.04
N GLY A 204 -10.44 -0.29 21.55
CA GLY A 204 -10.05 0.87 22.35
C GLY A 204 -8.78 0.70 23.17
N GLN A 205 -8.23 -0.52 23.28
CA GLN A 205 -7.02 -0.82 24.03
C GLN A 205 -5.77 -0.32 23.29
N SER A 206 -4.74 0.01 24.05
CA SER A 206 -3.40 0.29 23.53
C SER A 206 -2.39 -0.74 24.00
N VAL A 207 -1.35 -0.94 23.21
CA VAL A 207 -0.13 -1.66 23.59
C VAL A 207 1.06 -0.75 23.35
N THR A 208 2.03 -0.77 24.27
CA THR A 208 3.30 -0.05 24.13
C THR A 208 4.44 -1.06 24.16
N LEU A 209 5.31 -1.01 23.16
CA LEU A 209 6.47 -1.88 23.04
C LEU A 209 7.73 -1.03 22.88
N THR A 210 8.78 -1.40 23.58
CA THR A 210 10.07 -0.71 23.54
C THR A 210 11.12 -1.61 22.90
N PHE A 211 11.84 -1.05 21.93
CA PHE A 211 12.93 -1.70 21.21
C PHE A 211 14.22 -0.92 21.48
N PRO A 212 15.37 -1.59 21.62
CA PRO A 212 16.65 -0.87 21.77
C PRO A 212 17.04 -0.23 20.43
N MET A 213 17.70 0.94 20.44
CA MET A 213 18.26 1.60 19.25
C MET A 213 19.42 0.81 18.64
N THR A 214 20.13 0.04 19.46
CA THR A 214 21.20 -0.84 19.01
C THR A 214 21.14 -2.17 19.74
N PHE A 215 21.49 -3.26 19.04
CA PHE A 215 21.74 -4.53 19.71
C PHE A 215 23.07 -5.13 19.25
N ASN A 216 23.79 -5.74 20.20
CA ASN A 216 25.06 -6.39 19.93
C ASN A 216 24.81 -7.72 19.23
N THR A 217 25.34 -7.87 18.02
CA THR A 217 25.36 -9.15 17.31
C THR A 217 26.53 -10.00 17.82
N GLN A 218 26.41 -11.34 17.78
CA GLN A 218 27.43 -12.26 18.27
C GLN A 218 28.83 -11.96 17.69
N ARG A 219 29.88 -12.13 18.51
CA ARG A 219 31.28 -12.02 18.09
C ARG A 219 31.60 -13.12 17.07
N PHE A 220 32.09 -12.75 15.90
CA PHE A 220 32.83 -13.69 15.06
C PHE A 220 34.13 -14.09 15.78
N LYS A 221 34.45 -15.38 15.81
CA LYS A 221 35.66 -15.95 16.47
C LYS A 221 36.98 -15.24 16.12
N HIS A 222 37.06 -14.57 14.98
CA HIS A 222 38.29 -13.93 14.47
C HIS A 222 38.26 -12.39 14.44
N SER A 223 37.21 -11.74 14.95
CA SER A 223 37.09 -10.27 15.00
C SER A 223 37.09 -9.75 16.44
N LYS A 224 38.04 -8.87 16.78
CA LYS A 224 38.03 -8.12 18.06
C LYS A 224 36.91 -7.07 18.12
N ARG A 225 36.31 -6.68 16.97
CA ARG A 225 35.24 -5.68 16.90
C ARG A 225 33.87 -6.33 17.14
N LYS A 226 33.11 -5.80 18.10
CA LYS A 226 31.68 -6.12 18.26
C LYS A 226 30.94 -5.54 17.05
N ARG A 227 30.15 -6.36 16.36
CA ARG A 227 29.22 -5.86 15.34
C ARG A 227 27.94 -5.44 16.06
N SER A 228 27.55 -4.19 15.89
CA SER A 228 26.23 -3.69 16.29
C SER A 228 25.33 -3.58 15.06
N ALA A 229 24.04 -3.79 15.29
CA ALA A 229 23.02 -3.38 14.34
C ALA A 229 22.32 -2.14 14.89
N LYS A 230 22.04 -1.17 14.01
CA LYS A 230 21.31 0.06 14.34
C LYS A 230 19.88 -0.05 13.86
N TYR A 231 18.97 0.48 14.67
CA TYR A 231 17.57 0.64 14.31
C TYR A 231 17.43 1.40 12.96
N ARG A 232 16.47 0.97 12.15
CA ARG A 232 16.16 1.56 10.84
C ARG A 232 14.72 2.02 10.74
N ASP A 233 13.79 1.10 11.00
CA ASP A 233 12.35 1.32 10.82
C ASP A 233 11.53 0.35 11.68
N ILE A 234 10.24 0.64 11.81
CA ILE A 234 9.23 -0.24 12.39
C ILE A 234 8.17 -0.60 11.38
N ASN A 235 7.88 -1.89 11.32
CA ASN A 235 6.80 -2.46 10.54
C ASN A 235 5.70 -2.97 11.48
N ILE A 236 4.48 -2.51 11.25
CA ILE A 236 3.29 -2.95 11.97
C ILE A 236 2.38 -3.66 10.99
N SER A 237 2.03 -4.91 11.28
CA SER A 237 1.15 -5.69 10.44
C SER A 237 0.10 -6.47 11.24
N ALA A 238 -1.11 -6.53 10.69
CA ALA A 238 -2.18 -7.40 11.15
C ALA A 238 -3.07 -7.75 9.95
N HIS A 239 -3.58 -8.98 9.92
CA HIS A 239 -4.50 -9.42 8.88
C HIS A 239 -5.69 -10.11 9.53
N ASN A 240 -6.77 -9.36 9.67
CA ASN A 240 -8.08 -9.83 10.08
C ASN A 240 -9.00 -9.79 8.85
N ASP A 241 -10.08 -10.58 8.84
CA ASP A 241 -10.97 -10.79 7.68
C ASP A 241 -11.24 -9.51 6.86
N ASN A 242 -11.63 -8.42 7.53
CA ASN A 242 -11.95 -7.12 6.91
C ASN A 242 -11.06 -5.96 7.36
N LEU A 243 -9.90 -6.23 7.97
CA LEU A 243 -8.96 -5.21 8.43
C LEU A 243 -7.54 -5.62 8.08
N ARG A 244 -6.87 -4.79 7.28
CA ARG A 244 -5.48 -4.96 6.90
C ARG A 244 -4.65 -3.81 7.41
N ILE A 245 -3.65 -4.10 8.22
CA ILE A 245 -2.72 -3.11 8.74
C ILE A 245 -1.36 -3.40 8.12
N HIS A 246 -0.77 -2.39 7.50
CA HIS A 246 0.61 -2.41 7.02
C HIS A 246 1.20 -1.00 7.08
N ILE A 247 1.94 -0.73 8.15
CA ILE A 247 2.56 0.57 8.39
C ILE A 247 4.07 0.36 8.46
N THR A 248 4.82 1.17 7.72
CA THR A 248 6.28 1.31 7.85
C THR A 248 6.58 2.73 8.30
N LYS A 249 7.31 2.87 9.40
CA LYS A 249 7.73 4.15 9.98
C LYS A 249 9.23 4.18 10.23
#